data_AF-A0A9D6LEP7-F1
#
_entry.id   AF-A0A9D6LEP7-F1
#
_cell.length_a   1.000
_cell.length_b   1.000
_cell.length_c   1.000
_cell.angle_alpha   90.00
_cell.angle_beta   90.00
_cell.angle_gamma   90.00
#
_symmetry.space_group_name_H-M   'P 1'
#
loop_
_entity.id
_entity.type
_entity.pdbx_description
1 polymer ?
#
loop_
_entity_poly.entity_id
_entity_poly.type
_entity_poly.pdbx_seq_one_letter_code
_entity_poly.pdbx_strand_id
1 'polypeptide(L)'
;AVVRFGETLACELEDHGITVNSVAPGAVNTAITDAILKAGPQKSGKALYEKTLKQKESGGTPPGKAAALVSYLMSDLSAPVNGRLISAVWDDWACLHENRDVLDRKDLLTLRRMVP
;
A
#
# COMPACT_ATOMS: atom_id res chain seq x y z
N ALA A 1 -7.59 1.54 -9.85
CA ALA A 1 -8.76 2.38 -9.52
C ALA A 1 -8.56 3.11 -8.20
N VAL A 2 -8.49 2.40 -7.06
CA VAL A 2 -8.40 3.01 -5.72
C VAL A 2 -7.21 3.96 -5.55
N VAL A 3 -6.02 3.59 -6.02
CA VAL A 3 -4.83 4.45 -5.89
C VAL A 3 -5.02 5.81 -6.56
N ARG A 4 -5.41 5.81 -7.86
CA ARG A 4 -5.68 7.07 -8.58
C ARG A 4 -6.84 7.86 -7.98
N PHE A 5 -7.86 7.17 -7.49
CA PHE A 5 -8.94 7.84 -6.77
C PHE A 5 -8.41 8.56 -5.51
N GLY A 6 -7.57 7.90 -4.71
CA GLY A 6 -6.93 8.51 -3.55
C GLY A 6 -6.04 9.71 -3.91
N GLU A 7 -5.27 9.62 -5.00
CA GLU A 7 -4.47 10.75 -5.50
C GLU A 7 -5.32 11.94 -5.96
N THR A 8 -6.48 11.69 -6.59
CA THR A 8 -7.42 12.76 -6.94
C THR A 8 -7.99 13.42 -5.68
N LEU A 9 -8.47 12.62 -4.72
CA LEU A 9 -8.99 13.14 -3.46
C LEU A 9 -7.94 13.93 -2.68
N ALA A 10 -6.67 13.50 -2.71
CA ALA A 10 -5.57 14.21 -2.06
C ALA A 10 -5.43 15.65 -2.56
N CYS A 11 -5.62 15.89 -3.87
CA CYS A 11 -5.62 17.24 -4.43
C CYS A 11 -6.89 18.02 -4.12
N GLU A 12 -8.06 17.37 -4.21
CA GLU A 12 -9.35 18.04 -3.95
C GLU A 12 -9.53 18.48 -2.49
N LEU A 13 -8.87 17.78 -1.55
CA LEU A 13 -9.01 18.01 -0.12
C LEU A 13 -7.82 18.76 0.50
N GLU A 14 -6.83 19.18 -0.31
CA GLU A 14 -5.61 19.85 0.15
C GLU A 14 -5.93 21.16 0.89
N ASP A 15 -6.83 21.98 0.34
CA ASP A 15 -7.28 23.25 0.95
C ASP A 15 -8.04 23.06 2.27
N HIS A 16 -8.46 21.82 2.56
CA HIS A 16 -9.11 21.45 3.82
C HIS A 16 -8.13 20.85 4.85
N GLY A 17 -6.84 20.74 4.52
CA GLY A 17 -5.83 20.15 5.39
C GLY A 17 -6.02 18.64 5.60
N ILE A 18 -6.70 17.96 4.68
CA ILE A 18 -6.92 16.51 4.75
C ILE A 18 -5.94 15.82 3.79
N THR A 19 -5.14 14.90 4.32
CA THR A 19 -4.25 14.07 3.50
C THR A 19 -4.90 12.74 3.14
N VAL A 20 -4.63 12.26 1.92
CA VAL A 20 -5.13 10.97 1.42
C VAL A 20 -3.97 10.19 0.84
N ASN A 21 -3.69 9.00 1.39
CA ASN A 21 -2.62 8.13 0.94
C ASN A 21 -3.13 6.70 0.76
N SER A 22 -2.46 5.92 -0.09
CA SER A 22 -2.74 4.50 -0.33
C SER A 22 -1.62 3.64 0.24
N VAL A 23 -1.98 2.59 0.99
CA VAL A 23 -1.01 1.65 1.56
C VAL A 23 -1.04 0.33 0.79
N ALA A 24 0.12 -0.13 0.35
CA ALA A 24 0.32 -1.50 -0.12
C ALA A 24 0.89 -2.34 1.05
N PRO A 25 0.04 -3.15 1.74
CA PRO A 25 0.44 -3.83 2.98
C PRO A 25 1.35 -5.04 2.76
N GLY A 26 1.53 -5.47 1.51
CA GLY A 26 2.20 -6.72 1.16
C GLY A 26 1.30 -7.95 1.28
N ALA A 27 1.92 -9.12 1.33
CA ALA A 27 1.28 -10.43 1.27
C ALA A 27 0.85 -10.90 2.68
N VAL A 28 -0.02 -10.13 3.34
CA VAL A 28 -0.49 -10.43 4.69
C VAL A 28 -1.46 -11.62 4.68
N ASN A 29 -1.25 -12.58 5.58
CA ASN A 29 -2.16 -13.71 5.74
C ASN A 29 -3.44 -13.25 6.44
N THR A 30 -4.58 -13.37 5.75
CA THR A 30 -5.90 -12.93 6.22
C THR A 30 -6.96 -13.98 5.89
N ALA A 31 -8.21 -13.73 6.28
CA ALA A 31 -9.35 -14.56 5.86
C ALA A 31 -9.48 -14.68 4.33
N ILE A 32 -8.98 -13.72 3.54
CA ILE A 32 -8.94 -13.81 2.07
C ILE A 32 -7.98 -14.92 1.63
N THR A 33 -6.81 -15.04 2.26
CA THR A 33 -5.85 -16.12 2.04
C THR A 33 -6.50 -17.48 2.27
N ASP A 34 -7.24 -17.62 3.37
CA ASP A 34 -7.94 -18.85 3.71
C ASP A 34 -9.08 -19.17 2.74
N ALA A 35 -9.83 -18.15 2.30
CA ALA A 35 -10.90 -18.31 1.33
C ALA A 35 -10.38 -18.82 -0.03
N ILE A 36 -9.22 -18.31 -0.49
CA ILE A 36 -8.56 -18.77 -1.72
C ILE A 36 -8.18 -20.25 -1.61
N LEU A 37 -7.54 -20.65 -0.50
CA LEU A 37 -7.13 -22.03 -0.30
C LEU A 37 -8.32 -22.98 -0.14
N LYS A 38 -9.36 -22.55 0.57
CA LYS A 38 -10.60 -23.33 0.72
C LYS A 38 -11.34 -23.52 -0.60
N ALA A 39 -11.31 -22.52 -1.49
CA ALA A 39 -11.96 -22.60 -2.80
C ALA A 39 -11.30 -23.65 -3.73
N GLY A 40 -10.01 -23.95 -3.51
CA GLY A 40 -9.25 -24.91 -4.28
C GLY A 40 -8.81 -24.40 -5.66
N PRO A 41 -7.81 -25.05 -6.28
CA PRO A 41 -7.16 -24.56 -7.50
C PRO A 41 -8.08 -24.50 -8.72
N GLN A 42 -9.18 -25.27 -8.73
CA GLN A 42 -10.17 -25.26 -9.81
C GLN A 42 -10.98 -23.95 -9.85
N LYS A 43 -11.26 -23.35 -8.68
CA LYS A 43 -12.05 -22.10 -8.59
C LYS A 43 -11.16 -20.86 -8.52
N SER A 44 -10.08 -20.89 -7.74
CA SER A 44 -9.18 -19.74 -7.60
C SER A 44 -8.14 -19.65 -8.71
N GLY A 45 -8.02 -20.69 -9.54
CA GLY A 45 -6.93 -20.85 -10.50
C GLY A 45 -5.67 -21.41 -9.84
N LYS A 46 -4.98 -22.31 -10.56
CA LYS A 46 -3.80 -23.04 -10.06
C LYS A 46 -2.66 -22.12 -9.63
N ALA A 47 -2.35 -21.11 -10.44
CA ALA A 47 -1.25 -20.18 -10.16
C ALA A 47 -1.48 -19.35 -8.88
N LEU A 48 -2.70 -18.82 -8.69
CA LEU A 48 -3.05 -18.09 -7.48
C LEU A 48 -3.03 -19.01 -6.26
N TYR A 49 -3.63 -20.20 -6.37
CA TYR A 49 -3.65 -21.20 -5.30
C TYR A 49 -2.23 -21.56 -4.83
N GLU A 50 -1.33 -21.91 -5.75
CA GLU A 50 0.05 -22.29 -5.43
C GLU A 50 0.84 -21.12 -4.80
N LYS A 51 0.65 -19.90 -5.32
CA LYS A 51 1.26 -18.70 -4.73
C LYS A 51 0.76 -18.46 -3.30
N THR A 52 -0.55 -18.56 -3.08
CA THR A 52 -1.17 -18.38 -1.77
C THR A 52 -0.75 -19.48 -0.79
N LEU A 53 -0.60 -20.72 -1.26
CA LEU A 53 -0.11 -21.83 -0.44
C LEU A 53 1.31 -21.55 0.06
N LYS A 54 2.22 -21.19 -0.86
CA LYS A 54 3.61 -20.82 -0.52
C LYS A 54 3.68 -19.62 0.43
N GLN A 55 2.83 -18.61 0.22
CA GLN A 55 2.73 -17.46 1.13
C GLN A 55 2.28 -17.89 2.54
N LYS A 56 1.31 -18.81 2.63
CA LYS A 56 0.82 -19.29 3.92
C LYS A 56 1.88 -20.10 4.65
N GLU A 57 2.62 -20.95 3.94
CA GLU A 57 3.73 -21.74 4.46
C GLU A 57 4.92 -20.86 4.93
N SER A 58 5.22 -19.79 4.21
CA SER A 58 6.30 -18.85 4.57
C SER A 58 5.91 -17.82 5.63
N GLY A 59 4.65 -17.83 6.09
CA GLY A 59 4.13 -16.89 7.10
C GLY A 59 3.64 -15.55 6.54
N GLY A 60 3.93 -15.23 5.27
CA GLY A 60 3.50 -13.99 4.62
C GLY A 60 4.17 -12.73 5.19
N THR A 61 3.61 -11.57 4.87
CA THR A 61 4.04 -10.29 5.43
C THR A 61 3.45 -10.11 6.83
N PRO A 62 4.26 -9.76 7.86
CA PRO A 62 3.72 -9.47 9.19
C PRO A 62 2.74 -8.29 9.15
N PRO A 63 1.52 -8.41 9.72
CA PRO A 63 0.53 -7.34 9.70
C PRO A 63 1.02 -6.07 10.41
N GLY A 64 1.93 -6.22 11.39
CA GLY A 64 2.55 -5.10 12.09
C GLY A 64 3.29 -4.12 11.18
N LYS A 65 3.79 -4.55 10.01
CA LYS A 65 4.42 -3.63 9.04
C LYS A 65 3.43 -2.63 8.47
N ALA A 66 2.27 -3.11 8.03
CA ALA A 66 1.22 -2.24 7.52
C ALA A 66 0.63 -1.35 8.63
N ALA A 67 0.44 -1.90 9.83
CA ALA A 67 -0.03 -1.14 10.98
C ALA A 67 0.94 -0.01 11.36
N ALA A 68 2.25 -0.26 11.32
CA ALA A 68 3.27 0.75 11.62
C ALA A 68 3.25 1.88 10.57
N LEU A 69 3.14 1.56 9.28
CA LEU A 69 3.01 2.57 8.23
C LEU A 69 1.73 3.40 8.41
N VAL A 70 0.59 2.78 8.71
CA VAL A 70 -0.65 3.51 8.98
C VAL A 70 -0.49 4.41 10.21
N SER A 71 0.14 3.93 11.28
CA SER A 71 0.42 4.74 12.48
C SER A 71 1.31 5.95 12.16
N TYR A 72 2.30 5.78 11.28
CA TYR A 72 3.12 6.89 10.79
C TYR A 72 2.28 7.91 10.01
N LEU A 73 1.44 7.44 9.08
CA LEU A 73 0.55 8.30 8.26
C LEU A 73 -0.56 9.01 9.06
N MET A 74 -0.79 8.60 10.31
CA MET A 74 -1.71 9.27 11.24
C MET A 74 -0.98 10.25 12.17
N SER A 75 0.35 10.34 12.09
CA SER A 75 1.15 11.23 12.93
C SER A 75 1.45 12.56 12.24
N ASP A 76 1.75 13.59 13.04
CA ASP A 76 2.14 14.92 12.53
C ASP A 76 3.40 14.88 11.67
N LEU A 77 4.28 13.88 11.85
CA LEU A 77 5.47 13.70 11.01
C LEU A 77 5.09 13.46 9.54
N SER A 78 3.92 12.90 9.29
CA SER A 78 3.42 12.60 7.94
C SER A 78 2.58 13.73 7.33
N ALA A 79 2.43 14.87 8.00
CA ALA A 79 1.70 16.03 7.47
C ALA A 79 2.08 16.42 6.02
N PRO A 80 3.36 16.37 5.58
CA PRO A 80 3.70 16.68 4.19
C PRO A 80 3.48 15.52 3.20
N VAL A 81 3.07 14.33 3.67
CA VAL A 81 2.85 13.14 2.85
C VAL A 81 1.39 13.09 2.40
N ASN A 82 1.14 13.44 1.14
CA ASN A 82 -0.21 13.47 0.58
C ASN A 82 -0.24 12.88 -0.83
N GLY A 83 -1.30 12.16 -1.20
CA GLY A 83 -1.49 11.58 -2.53
C GLY A 83 -0.43 10.55 -2.91
N ARG A 84 0.11 9.78 -1.96
CA ARG A 84 1.16 8.78 -2.21
C ARG A 84 0.64 7.35 -2.10
N LEU A 85 1.17 6.46 -2.93
CA LEU A 85 1.10 5.00 -2.81
C LEU A 85 2.39 4.50 -2.15
N ILE A 86 2.27 3.97 -0.93
CA ILE A 86 3.43 3.58 -0.11
C ILE A 86 3.33 2.10 0.24
N SER A 87 4.41 1.37 -0.03
CA SER A 87 4.62 -0.03 0.35
C SER A 87 5.10 -0.15 1.79
N ALA A 88 4.37 -0.90 2.60
CA ALA A 88 4.78 -1.22 3.96
C ALA A 88 6.04 -2.11 4.02
N VAL A 89 6.42 -2.72 2.90
CA VAL A 89 7.51 -3.72 2.83
C VAL A 89 8.76 -3.19 2.14
N TRP A 90 8.59 -2.34 1.13
CA TRP A 90 9.65 -2.00 0.19
C TRP A 90 10.12 -0.55 0.26
N ASP A 91 9.26 0.36 0.72
CA ASP A 91 9.61 1.78 0.79
C ASP A 91 10.21 2.10 2.17
N ASP A 92 11.18 3.01 2.19
CA ASP A 92 11.76 3.56 3.41
C ASP A 92 10.86 4.66 3.99
N TRP A 93 9.64 4.28 4.34
CA TRP A 93 8.58 5.23 4.69
C TRP A 93 8.78 5.89 6.06
N ALA A 94 9.53 5.26 6.97
CA ALA A 94 9.74 5.75 8.32
C ALA A 94 10.48 7.11 8.34
N CYS A 95 11.32 7.34 7.33
CA CYS A 95 12.12 8.55 7.19
C CYS A 95 11.59 9.49 6.08
N LEU A 96 10.39 9.26 5.52
CA LEU A 96 9.87 10.08 4.42
C LEU A 96 9.80 11.58 4.77
N HIS A 97 9.48 11.90 6.01
CA HIS A 97 9.41 13.26 6.54
C HIS A 97 10.75 14.01 6.52
N GLU A 98 11.86 13.28 6.50
CA GLU A 98 13.22 13.83 6.41
C GLU A 98 13.65 14.06 4.95
N ASN A 99 12.99 13.41 4.00
CA ASN A 99 13.37 13.38 2.58
C ASN A 99 12.52 14.35 1.75
N ARG A 100 12.72 15.66 1.93
CA ARG A 100 11.97 16.70 1.19
C ARG A 100 12.04 16.53 -0.32
N ASP A 101 13.19 16.15 -0.86
CA ASP A 101 13.35 15.92 -2.30
C ASP A 101 12.38 14.86 -2.85
N VAL A 102 12.07 13.82 -2.06
CA VAL A 102 11.09 12.78 -2.44
C VAL A 102 9.68 13.34 -2.42
N LEU A 103 9.36 14.18 -1.43
CA LEU A 103 8.03 14.77 -1.27
C LEU A 103 7.74 15.87 -2.30
N ASP A 104 8.75 16.66 -2.68
CA ASP A 104 8.63 17.73 -3.66
C ASP A 104 8.48 17.20 -5.09
N ARG A 105 9.01 16.00 -5.37
CA ARG A 105 8.81 15.29 -6.64
C ARG A 105 7.41 14.70 -6.71
N LYS A 106 6.50 15.44 -7.35
CA LYS A 106 5.07 15.08 -7.48
C LYS A 106 4.79 13.72 -8.14
N ASP A 107 5.72 13.17 -8.91
CA ASP A 107 5.55 11.88 -9.57
C ASP A 107 6.09 10.68 -8.77
N LEU A 108 6.91 10.92 -7.75
CA LEU A 108 7.43 9.86 -6.90
C LEU A 108 6.35 9.31 -5.98
N LEU A 109 6.37 7.97 -5.82
CA LEU A 109 5.38 7.23 -5.02
C LEU A 109 3.93 7.53 -5.47
N THR A 110 3.72 7.85 -6.74
CA THR A 110 2.40 7.93 -7.35
C THR A 110 2.29 6.84 -8.40
N LEU A 111 1.06 6.43 -8.74
CA LEU A 111 0.87 5.53 -9.86
C LEU A 111 1.39 6.23 -11.13
N ARG A 112 1.98 5.49 -12.07
CA ARG A 112 2.35 6.02 -13.39
C ARG A 112 1.59 5.27 -14.48
N ARG A 113 0.98 5.99 -15.41
CA ARG A 113 0.41 5.41 -16.63
C ARG A 113 1.45 5.57 -17.74
N MET A 114 2.05 4.48 -18.17
CA MET A 114 2.88 4.45 -19.38
C MET A 114 1.96 4.13 -20.55
N VAL A 115 1.93 5.01 -21.54
CA VAL A 115 1.24 4.77 -22.82
C VAL A 115 2.33 4.37 -23.83
N PRO A 116 2.09 3.35 -24.69
CA PRO A 116 3.04 2.92 -25.71
C PRO A 116 3.46 4.04 -26.67
#